data_AF-A0A6L8ESP4-F1
#
_entry.id   AF-A0A6L8ESP4-F1
#
_cell.length_a   1.000
_cell.length_b   1.000
_cell.length_c   1.000
_cell.angle_alpha   90.00
_cell.angle_beta   90.00
_cell.angle_gamma   90.00
#
_symmetry.space_group_name_H-M   'P 1'
#
loop_
_entity.id
_entity.type
_entity.pdbx_description
1 polymer ?
#
loop_
_entity_poly.entity_id
_entity_poly.type
_entity_poly.pdbx_seq_one_letter_code
_entity_poly.pdbx_strand_id
1 'polypeptide(L)'
;MAHDIIRIVPVNKEISDYLYAWLSNDYAHELIHRFAYGTVVRHIEKEHVSQISVPLLRDENVQQEINDTVLEANRKRTEAYNLEQEALRVLDEKVIYAR
;
A
#
# COMPACT_ATOMS: atom_id res chain seq x y z
N MET A 1 20.86 -4.92 1.38
CA MET A 1 20.16 -5.00 0.10
C MET A 1 18.88 -5.77 0.38
N ALA A 2 17.70 -5.16 0.17
CA ALA A 2 16.44 -5.81 0.49
C ALA A 2 16.11 -6.80 -0.64
N HIS A 3 16.34 -8.09 -0.39
CA HIS A 3 16.20 -9.13 -1.40
C HIS A 3 14.74 -9.51 -1.69
N ASP A 4 13.78 -8.99 -0.91
CA ASP A 4 12.36 -9.39 -0.95
C ASP A 4 11.40 -8.20 -1.18
N ILE A 5 11.75 -7.27 -2.08
CA ILE A 5 10.84 -6.17 -2.46
C ILE A 5 10.35 -6.37 -3.90
N ILE A 6 9.04 -6.52 -4.06
CA ILE A 6 8.38 -6.55 -5.36
C ILE A 6 7.68 -5.21 -5.58
N ARG A 7 8.07 -4.49 -6.64
CA ARG A 7 7.42 -3.25 -7.05
C ARG A 7 6.39 -3.55 -8.15
N ILE A 8 5.15 -3.15 -7.90
CA ILE A 8 4.07 -3.24 -8.87
C ILE A 8 3.90 -1.86 -9.52
N VAL A 9 3.90 -1.80 -10.84
CA VAL A 9 3.73 -0.57 -11.61
C VAL A 9 2.42 -0.68 -12.39
N PRO A 10 1.40 0.14 -12.05
CA PRO A 10 0.14 0.14 -12.78
C PRO A 10 0.32 0.76 -14.17
N VAL A 11 -0.56 0.38 -15.11
CA VAL A 11 -0.54 0.91 -16.49
C VAL A 11 -0.97 2.38 -16.57
N ASN A 12 -1.86 2.80 -15.68
CA ASN A 12 -2.34 4.17 -15.57
C ASN A 12 -2.49 4.58 -14.10
N LYS A 13 -2.70 5.88 -13.85
CA LYS A 13 -2.94 6.39 -12.49
C LYS A 13 -4.36 6.13 -11.99
N GLU A 14 -5.31 5.93 -12.88
CA GLU A 14 -6.72 5.71 -12.52
C GLU A 14 -6.94 4.34 -11.85
N ILE A 15 -6.03 3.38 -12.08
CA ILE A 15 -6.08 2.07 -11.43
C ILE A 15 -5.10 1.96 -10.26
N SER A 16 -4.26 2.96 -9.99
CA SER A 16 -3.18 2.79 -8.99
C SER A 16 -3.73 2.60 -7.59
N ASP A 17 -4.68 3.43 -7.17
CA ASP A 17 -5.24 3.35 -5.82
C ASP A 17 -6.26 2.22 -5.70
N TYR A 18 -6.99 1.92 -6.78
CA TYR A 18 -7.81 0.71 -6.86
C TYR A 18 -6.98 -0.57 -6.68
N LEU A 19 -5.85 -0.68 -7.39
CA LEU A 19 -4.96 -1.83 -7.30
C LEU A 19 -4.36 -1.95 -5.89
N TYR A 20 -3.97 -0.84 -5.29
CA TYR A 20 -3.54 -0.80 -3.89
C TYR A 20 -4.65 -1.29 -2.95
N ALA A 21 -5.89 -0.84 -3.13
CA ALA A 21 -7.03 -1.25 -2.32
C ALA A 21 -7.31 -2.74 -2.44
N TRP A 22 -7.23 -3.30 -3.65
CA TRP A 22 -7.40 -4.73 -3.86
C TRP A 22 -6.28 -5.53 -3.17
N LEU A 23 -5.02 -5.17 -3.45
CA LEU A 23 -3.86 -5.91 -2.93
C LEU A 23 -3.67 -5.79 -1.42
N SER A 24 -4.22 -4.75 -0.79
CA SER A 24 -4.21 -4.58 0.67
C SER A 24 -5.35 -5.29 1.39
N ASN A 25 -6.30 -5.87 0.67
CA ASN A 25 -7.41 -6.62 1.25
C ASN A 25 -6.97 -8.03 1.67
N ASP A 26 -7.63 -8.59 2.68
CA ASP A 26 -7.35 -9.93 3.23
C ASP A 26 -7.44 -11.02 2.16
N TYR A 27 -8.39 -10.90 1.22
CA TYR A 27 -8.53 -11.85 0.12
C TYR A 27 -7.29 -11.87 -0.80
N ALA A 28 -6.77 -10.69 -1.17
CA ALA A 28 -5.57 -10.62 -1.99
C ALA A 28 -4.34 -11.09 -1.20
N HIS A 29 -4.29 -10.80 0.09
CA HIS A 29 -3.25 -11.29 0.99
C HIS A 29 -3.17 -12.81 1.01
N GLU A 30 -4.30 -13.50 1.14
CA GLU A 30 -4.37 -14.96 1.08
C GLU A 30 -3.97 -15.50 -0.31
N LEU A 31 -4.37 -14.82 -1.40
CA LEU A 31 -3.95 -15.19 -2.75
C LEU A 31 -2.42 -15.07 -2.92
N ILE A 32 -1.82 -13.98 -2.43
CA ILE A 32 -0.37 -13.77 -2.42
C ILE A 32 0.30 -14.91 -1.65
N HIS A 33 -0.24 -15.25 -0.48
CA HIS A 33 0.31 -16.28 0.39
C HIS A 33 0.20 -17.69 -0.15
N ARG A 34 -0.83 -17.99 -0.94
CA ARG A 34 -0.97 -19.27 -1.64
C ARG A 34 0.20 -19.55 -2.59
N PHE A 35 0.75 -18.52 -3.23
CA PHE A 35 1.90 -18.66 -4.12
C PHE A 35 3.25 -18.51 -3.42
N ALA A 36 3.25 -18.14 -2.13
CA ALA A 36 4.47 -18.07 -1.35
C ALA A 36 4.97 -19.48 -1.02
N TYR A 37 6.29 -19.68 -1.08
CA TYR A 37 6.93 -20.97 -0.82
C TYR A 37 7.97 -20.85 0.29
N GLY A 38 8.37 -21.97 0.87
CA GLY A 38 9.35 -22.03 1.95
C GLY A 38 8.73 -22.48 3.27
N THR A 39 9.49 -23.29 4.02
CA THR A 39 9.01 -23.99 5.22
C THR A 39 9.02 -23.10 6.47
N VAL A 40 9.99 -22.20 6.59
CA VAL A 40 10.18 -21.34 7.78
C VAL A 40 10.07 -19.87 7.42
N VAL A 41 10.71 -19.46 6.32
CA VAL A 41 10.59 -18.11 5.76
C VAL A 41 9.85 -18.23 4.43
N ARG A 42 8.67 -17.60 4.36
CA ARG A 42 7.91 -17.55 3.11
C ARG A 42 8.57 -16.57 2.16
N HIS A 43 8.92 -17.05 0.98
CA HIS A 43 9.47 -16.28 -0.13
C HIS A 43 8.42 -16.16 -1.24
N ILE A 44 8.46 -15.05 -1.95
CA ILE A 44 7.60 -14.78 -3.09
C ILE A 44 8.42 -14.11 -4.18
N GLU A 45 8.18 -14.51 -5.42
CA GLU A 45 8.87 -14.01 -6.61
C GLU A 45 7.89 -13.18 -7.46
N LYS A 46 8.40 -12.34 -8.35
CA LYS A 46 7.57 -11.50 -9.22
C LYS A 46 6.62 -12.32 -10.11
N GLU A 47 7.02 -13.52 -10.53
CA GLU A 47 6.22 -14.46 -11.33
C GLU A 47 5.02 -15.00 -10.55
N HIS A 48 5.08 -15.04 -9.22
CA HIS A 48 3.95 -15.43 -8.37
C HIS A 48 2.95 -14.28 -8.26
N VAL A 49 3.45 -13.05 -8.13
CA VAL A 49 2.60 -11.85 -8.04
C VAL A 49 1.85 -11.60 -9.35
N SER A 50 2.46 -11.85 -10.50
CA SER A 50 1.81 -11.68 -11.81
C SER A 50 0.67 -12.65 -12.08
N GLN A 51 0.56 -13.76 -11.32
CA GLN A 51 -0.52 -14.74 -11.42
C GLN A 51 -1.75 -14.37 -10.58
N ILE A 52 -1.63 -13.36 -9.71
CA ILE A 52 -2.73 -12.93 -8.85
C ILE A 52 -3.77 -12.25 -9.72
N SER A 53 -4.98 -12.80 -9.72
CA SER A 53 -6.10 -12.20 -10.42
C SER A 53 -6.57 -10.96 -9.68
N VAL A 54 -6.64 -9.84 -10.41
CA VAL A 54 -7.23 -8.59 -9.93
C VAL A 54 -8.61 -8.47 -10.56
N PRO A 55 -9.71 -8.41 -9.78
CA PRO A 55 -11.03 -8.21 -10.33
C PRO A 55 -11.10 -6.80 -10.91
N LEU A 56 -11.42 -6.69 -12.20
CA LEU A 56 -11.76 -5.41 -12.82
C LEU A 56 -13.27 -5.30 -12.88
N LEU A 57 -13.81 -4.21 -12.35
CA LEU A 57 -15.25 -3.98 -12.34
C LEU A 57 -15.70 -3.55 -13.73
N ARG A 58 -16.90 -3.99 -14.14
CA ARG A 58 -17.50 -3.58 -15.43
C ARG A 58 -17.96 -2.12 -15.40
N ASP A 59 -18.27 -1.61 -14.21
CA ASP A 59 -18.68 -0.23 -14.00
C ASP A 59 -17.47 0.60 -13.60
N GLU A 60 -17.00 1.43 -14.53
CA GLU A 60 -15.88 2.35 -14.33
C GLU A 60 -16.17 3.37 -13.23
N ASN A 61 -17.44 3.75 -13.01
CA ASN A 61 -17.80 4.73 -11.97
C ASN A 61 -17.55 4.16 -10.58
N VAL A 62 -17.91 2.88 -10.36
CA VAL A 62 -17.68 2.22 -9.06
C VAL A 62 -16.18 2.03 -8.83
N GLN A 63 -15.42 1.71 -9.88
CA GLN A 63 -13.96 1.63 -9.78
C GLN A 63 -13.34 2.99 -9.41
N GLN A 64 -13.83 4.07 -10.02
CA GLN A 64 -13.41 5.43 -9.72
C GLN A 64 -13.76 5.84 -8.28
N GLU A 65 -14.96 5.54 -7.81
CA GLU A 65 -15.40 5.84 -6.44
C GLU A 65 -14.49 5.17 -5.40
N ILE A 66 -14.13 3.91 -5.62
CA ILE A 66 -13.18 3.18 -4.77
C ILE A 66 -11.81 3.84 -4.82
N ASN A 67 -11.33 4.18 -6.02
CA ASN A 67 -10.03 4.83 -6.22
C ASN A 67 -9.96 6.18 -5.46
N ASP A 68 -10.97 7.02 -5.61
CA ASP A 68 -11.05 8.34 -4.96
C ASP A 68 -11.12 8.22 -3.44
N THR A 69 -11.88 7.26 -2.93
CA THR A 69 -11.98 6.99 -1.49
C THR A 69 -10.61 6.61 -0.90
N VAL A 70 -9.88 5.75 -1.60
CA VAL A 70 -8.56 5.27 -1.18
C VAL A 70 -7.53 6.39 -1.25
N LEU A 71 -7.57 7.20 -2.31
CA LEU A 71 -6.72 8.37 -2.48
C LEU A 71 -6.92 9.37 -1.33
N GLU A 72 -8.16 9.70 -0.99
CA GLU A 72 -8.47 10.61 0.12
C GLU A 72 -8.06 10.04 1.48
N ALA A 73 -8.22 8.72 1.70
CA ALA A 73 -7.74 8.06 2.91
C ALA A 73 -6.20 8.15 3.04
N ASN A 74 -5.48 7.90 1.95
CA ASN A 74 -4.03 8.01 1.92
C ASN A 74 -3.55 9.46 2.13
N ARG A 75 -4.28 10.44 1.58
CA ARG A 75 -4.00 11.87 1.81
C ARG A 75 -4.12 12.24 3.28
N LYS A 76 -5.21 11.84 3.94
CA LYS A 76 -5.43 12.10 5.39
C LYS A 76 -4.38 11.42 6.26
N ARG A 77 -3.97 10.19 5.93
CA ARG A 77 -2.87 9.50 6.62
C ARG A 77 -1.55 10.27 6.51
N THR A 78 -1.26 10.79 5.32
CA THR A 78 -0.05 11.59 5.08
C THR A 78 -0.09 12.90 5.85
N GLU A 79 -1.23 13.58 5.88
CA GLU A 79 -1.45 14.79 6.67
C GLU A 79 -1.26 14.55 8.17
N ALA A 80 -1.87 13.48 8.70
CA ALA A 80 -1.72 13.11 10.11
C ALA A 80 -0.26 12.81 10.47
N TYR A 81 0.45 12.06 9.61
CA TYR A 81 1.87 11.78 9.79
C TYR A 81 2.70 13.07 9.83
N ASN A 82 2.48 13.99 8.90
CA ASN A 82 3.22 15.26 8.87
C ASN A 82 2.96 16.11 10.12
N LEU A 83 1.73 16.16 10.61
CA LEU A 83 1.38 16.86 11.84
C LEU A 83 2.04 16.23 13.07
N GLU A 84 2.09 14.90 13.14
CA GLU A 84 2.79 14.17 14.19
C GLU A 84 4.30 14.47 14.17
N GLN A 85 4.93 14.42 12.99
CA GLN A 85 6.35 14.74 12.84
C GLN A 85 6.65 16.19 13.25
N GLU A 86 5.77 17.13 12.91
CA GLU A 86 5.92 18.52 13.34
C GLU A 86 5.79 18.67 14.86
N ALA A 87 4.84 17.99 15.47
CA ALA A 87 4.68 18.00 16.94
C ALA A 87 5.92 17.42 17.65
N LEU A 88 6.47 16.32 17.14
CA LEU A 88 7.71 15.72 17.65
C LEU A 88 8.89 16.68 17.51
N ARG A 89 9.03 17.33 16.34
CA ARG A 89 10.09 18.32 16.10
C ARG A 89 10.02 19.48 17.07
N VAL A 90 8.83 20.05 17.29
CA VAL A 90 8.62 21.15 18.24
C VAL A 90 8.93 20.71 19.68
N LEU A 91 8.55 19.50 20.06
CA LEU A 91 8.87 18.93 21.38
C LEU A 91 10.39 18.80 21.57
N ASP A 92 11.08 18.21 20.60
CA ASP A 92 12.51 17.99 20.65
C ASP A 92 13.27 19.33 20.75
N GLU A 93 12.91 20.30 19.91
CA GLU A 93 13.51 21.65 19.91
C GLU A 93 13.30 22.38 21.25
N LYS A 94 12.09 22.30 21.84
CA LYS A 94 11.74 23.07 23.05
C LYS A 94 12.09 22.42 24.37
N VAL A 95 12.25 21.09 24.40
CA VAL A 95 12.41 20.34 25.66
C VAL A 95 13.74 19.60 25.71
N ILE A 96 14.16 18.97 24.61
CA ILE A 96 15.37 18.13 24.60
C ILE A 96 16.61 18.97 24.31
N TYR A 97 16.53 19.90 23.36
CA TYR A 97 17.66 20.73 22.94
C TYR A 97 17.66 22.16 23.52
N ALA A 98 16.64 22.51 24.30
CA ALA A 98 16.62 23.75 25.05
C ALA A 98 17.67 23.70 26.18
N ARG A 99 18.89 24.14 25.86
CA ARG A 99 19.98 24.33 26.80
C ARG A 99 20.38 25.81 26.84
#